data_AF-A0AAN6ZQM0-F1
#
_entry.id   AF-A0AAN6ZQM0-F1
#
_cell.length_a   1.000
_cell.length_b   1.000
_cell.length_c   1.000
_cell.angle_alpha   90.00
_cell.angle_beta   90.00
_cell.angle_gamma   90.00
#
_symmetry.space_group_name_H-M   'P 1'
#
loop_
_entity.id
_entity.type
_entity.pdbx_description
1 polymer ?
#
loop_
_entity_poly.entity_id
_entity_poly.type
_entity_poly.pdbx_seq_one_letter_code
_entity_poly.pdbx_strand_id
1 'polypeptide(L)'
;MASSHCTPVIASRTSSRTSSSRRNTSPPPAIQLATIFHSHDPDLAPEAHFPPQLVSISVSTPARQTGGTISTARVRRFVNRFNNREILLAVDGSCVNNGRHADKLTEPVGGCAFMFRAAISSPSSSRPSRTSTTLSNPAMRRNHADNIPDPIAFRYETSPESTHKNGPEPTSNRAKLRAVIAALEFRPWGQTQRENWHRVIILTDLEYVVFGATRWLPQWVARHWRKPRNNRGSGPGGRWYGNRDLWEALQRRVEELREGGCEVSFWLVGRGGGVGLRGGDDDDEDGWDEERGGQGREDVVGQVKTAARRAARARGDELEELTSLYDSVRL
;
A
#
# COMPACT_ATOMS: atom_id res chain seq x y z
N MET A 1 27.87 35.77 84.49
CA MET A 1 27.12 34.58 84.04
C MET A 1 26.26 34.99 82.87
N ALA A 2 26.26 34.14 81.84
CA ALA A 2 25.67 34.36 80.53
C ALA A 2 24.17 34.69 80.57
N SER A 3 23.69 35.49 79.63
CA SER A 3 22.77 34.96 78.62
C SER A 3 22.62 35.91 77.44
N SER A 4 22.78 35.33 76.26
CA SER A 4 22.75 35.94 74.94
C SER A 4 21.32 36.14 74.45
N HIS A 5 21.01 37.30 73.88
CA HIS A 5 19.86 37.46 72.99
C HIS A 5 20.34 38.04 71.66
N CYS A 6 20.52 37.15 70.68
CA CYS A 6 20.79 37.49 69.29
C CYS A 6 19.48 37.88 68.58
N THR A 7 19.52 39.02 67.91
CA THR A 7 18.61 39.49 66.87
C THR A 7 18.57 38.54 65.66
N PRO A 8 17.41 38.35 64.99
CA PRO A 8 17.35 37.58 63.76
C PRO A 8 17.92 38.39 62.57
N VAL A 9 18.93 37.81 61.92
CA VAL A 9 19.52 38.31 60.67
C VAL A 9 18.60 37.95 59.50
N ILE A 10 18.20 38.96 58.74
CA ILE A 10 17.49 38.84 57.46
C ILE A 10 18.41 38.15 56.45
N ALA A 11 18.14 36.89 56.14
CA ALA A 11 18.85 36.16 55.10
C ALA A 11 18.33 36.58 53.71
N SER A 12 19.10 37.42 53.03
CA SER A 12 18.98 37.71 51.60
C SER A 12 19.21 36.43 50.79
N ARG A 13 18.12 35.83 50.27
CA ARG A 13 18.18 34.71 49.32
C ARG A 13 18.81 35.19 48.01
N THR A 14 20.06 34.83 47.80
CA THR A 14 20.72 34.88 46.49
C THR A 14 19.96 33.95 45.53
N SER A 15 19.31 34.54 44.53
CA SER A 15 18.60 33.80 43.48
C SER A 15 19.64 33.25 42.51
N SER A 16 20.00 31.98 42.66
CA SER A 16 20.81 31.26 41.67
C SER A 16 20.01 31.12 40.37
N ARG A 17 20.40 31.88 39.33
CA ARG A 17 19.99 31.67 37.95
C ARG A 17 20.42 30.26 37.53
N THR A 18 19.51 29.29 37.62
CA THR A 18 19.67 28.01 36.95
C THR A 18 19.59 28.27 35.46
N SER A 19 20.74 28.14 34.80
CA SER A 19 20.85 28.13 33.36
C SER A 19 19.99 27.00 32.82
N SER A 20 18.92 27.38 32.12
CA SER A 20 18.07 26.45 31.39
C SER A 20 18.94 25.71 30.37
N SER A 21 19.27 24.46 30.67
CA SER A 21 19.86 23.52 29.72
C SER A 21 18.95 23.47 28.51
N ARG A 22 19.36 24.15 27.42
CA ARG A 22 18.78 23.96 26.10
C ARG A 22 19.03 22.50 25.77
N ARG A 23 17.98 21.68 25.87
CA ARG A 23 17.98 20.34 25.31
C ARG A 23 18.37 20.49 23.85
N ASN A 24 19.61 20.12 23.53
CA ASN A 24 20.06 19.84 22.18
C ASN A 24 19.18 18.70 21.68
N THR A 25 18.04 19.08 21.10
CA THR A 25 17.24 18.18 20.29
C THR A 25 17.97 18.14 18.96
N SER A 26 18.70 17.07 18.72
CA SER A 26 19.12 16.74 17.37
C SER A 26 17.89 16.86 16.48
N PRO A 27 17.99 17.47 15.28
CA PRO A 27 16.86 17.50 14.36
C PRO A 27 16.37 16.05 14.18
N PRO A 28 15.05 15.82 14.19
CA PRO A 28 14.53 14.49 13.94
C PRO A 28 15.13 13.97 12.62
N PRO A 29 15.43 12.66 12.53
CA PRO A 29 15.99 12.09 11.31
C PRO A 29 15.10 12.50 10.12
N ALA A 30 15.73 13.00 9.06
CA ALA A 30 15.02 13.47 7.88
C ALA A 30 14.34 12.28 7.22
N ILE A 31 13.01 12.21 7.36
CA ILE A 31 12.18 11.18 6.73
C ILE A 31 12.39 11.23 5.22
N GLN A 32 12.75 10.10 4.63
CA GLN A 32 12.84 9.99 3.19
C GLN A 32 11.45 9.69 2.63
N LEU A 33 10.87 10.67 1.95
CA LEU A 33 9.55 10.53 1.37
C LEU A 33 9.58 9.82 0.03
N ALA A 34 8.47 9.17 -0.27
CA ALA A 34 8.13 8.81 -1.64
C ALA A 34 7.94 10.09 -2.46
N THR A 35 8.10 9.98 -3.78
CA THR A 35 7.93 11.10 -4.70
C THR A 35 6.56 11.06 -5.39
N ILE A 36 6.15 12.14 -6.03
CA ILE A 36 5.00 12.14 -6.93
C ILE A 36 5.49 11.77 -8.32
N PHE A 37 4.84 10.80 -8.95
CA PHE A 37 5.06 10.51 -10.35
C PHE A 37 4.28 11.53 -11.19
N HIS A 38 4.98 12.17 -12.13
CA HIS A 38 4.39 13.05 -13.12
C HIS A 38 4.38 12.32 -14.46
N SER A 39 3.19 12.11 -15.02
CA SER A 39 3.08 11.54 -16.37
C SER A 39 3.86 12.42 -17.35
N HIS A 40 4.62 11.78 -18.22
CA HIS A 40 5.33 12.46 -19.31
C HIS A 40 4.35 13.04 -20.34
N ASP A 41 3.18 12.42 -20.43
CA ASP A 41 2.09 12.84 -21.29
C ASP A 41 0.78 12.71 -20.49
N PRO A 42 0.15 13.82 -20.09
CA PRO A 42 -1.05 13.80 -19.25
C PRO A 42 -2.27 13.18 -19.97
N ASP A 43 -2.23 13.07 -21.30
CA ASP A 43 -3.33 12.51 -22.09
C ASP A 43 -3.24 10.98 -22.22
N LEU A 44 -2.12 10.38 -21.82
CA LEU A 44 -1.97 8.93 -21.80
C LEU A 44 -2.63 8.31 -20.57
N ALA A 45 -3.50 7.33 -20.82
CA ALA A 45 -3.97 6.41 -19.79
C ALA A 45 -2.80 5.62 -19.17
N PRO A 46 -2.93 5.14 -17.92
CA PRO A 46 -1.89 4.38 -17.24
C PRO A 46 -1.31 3.22 -18.05
N GLU A 47 -2.15 2.46 -18.76
CA GLU A 47 -1.73 1.32 -19.60
C GLU A 47 -1.01 1.77 -20.88
N ALA A 48 -1.28 2.99 -21.35
CA ALA A 48 -0.59 3.55 -22.50
C ALA A 48 0.76 4.16 -22.11
N HIS A 49 0.91 4.61 -20.87
CA HIS A 49 2.17 5.10 -20.29
C HIS A 49 3.07 3.93 -19.86
N PHE A 50 2.48 2.90 -19.24
CA PHE A 50 3.12 1.66 -18.81
C PHE A 50 2.54 0.45 -19.56
N PRO A 51 2.80 0.31 -20.86
CA PRO A 51 2.31 -0.84 -21.61
C PRO A 51 2.88 -2.15 -21.04
N PRO A 52 2.12 -3.27 -21.15
CA PRO A 52 2.66 -4.59 -20.88
C PRO A 52 3.84 -4.92 -21.81
N GLN A 53 5.03 -5.05 -21.25
CA GLN A 53 6.25 -5.41 -21.96
C GLN A 53 6.79 -6.75 -21.47
N LEU A 54 7.37 -7.53 -22.38
CA LEU A 54 7.91 -8.85 -22.06
C LEU A 54 9.34 -8.73 -21.52
N VAL A 55 9.52 -9.02 -20.24
CA VAL A 55 10.80 -8.95 -19.52
C VAL A 55 11.30 -10.37 -19.25
N SER A 56 12.59 -10.59 -19.47
CA SER A 56 13.25 -11.85 -19.14
C SER A 56 13.64 -11.85 -17.67
N ILE A 57 13.17 -12.83 -16.91
CA ILE A 57 13.57 -13.06 -15.53
C ILE A 57 14.27 -14.41 -15.45
N SER A 58 15.40 -14.50 -14.76
CA SER A 58 15.92 -15.83 -14.43
C SER A 58 15.18 -16.37 -13.21
N VAL A 59 14.84 -17.66 -13.25
CA VAL A 59 14.19 -18.41 -12.19
C VAL A 59 15.21 -19.45 -11.71
N SER A 60 15.56 -19.37 -10.44
CA SER A 60 16.37 -20.39 -9.78
C SER A 60 15.42 -21.43 -9.20
N THR A 61 15.36 -22.60 -9.81
CA THR A 61 14.67 -23.74 -9.20
C THR A 61 15.59 -24.36 -8.14
N PRO A 62 15.14 -24.53 -6.88
CA PRO A 62 15.92 -25.26 -5.90
C PRO A 62 16.10 -26.70 -6.38
N ALA A 63 17.35 -27.08 -6.64
CA ALA A 63 17.65 -28.43 -7.08
C ALA A 63 17.61 -29.39 -5.90
N ARG A 64 16.85 -30.48 -6.05
CA ARG A 64 17.05 -31.66 -5.22
C ARG A 64 18.30 -32.37 -5.75
N GLN A 65 19.45 -32.05 -5.14
CA GLN A 65 20.73 -32.80 -5.18
C GLN A 65 21.64 -32.73 -6.43
N THR A 66 21.31 -32.05 -7.52
CA THR A 66 22.26 -31.83 -8.64
C THR A 66 22.22 -30.37 -9.11
N GLY A 67 23.38 -29.68 -9.09
CA GLY A 67 23.60 -28.26 -9.38
C GLY A 67 22.43 -27.47 -10.01
N GLY A 68 21.94 -26.47 -9.28
CA GLY A 68 20.79 -25.64 -9.69
C GLY A 68 20.92 -25.09 -11.11
N THR A 69 19.93 -25.38 -11.95
CA THR A 69 19.83 -24.81 -13.30
C THR A 69 19.18 -23.43 -13.22
N ILE A 70 19.83 -22.41 -13.80
CA ILE A 70 19.21 -21.09 -13.99
C ILE A 70 18.37 -21.17 -15.26
N SER A 71 17.05 -21.20 -15.13
CA SER A 71 16.14 -21.11 -16.27
C SER A 71 15.77 -19.65 -16.53
N THR A 72 15.51 -19.26 -17.77
CA THR A 72 14.97 -17.93 -18.11
C THR A 72 13.48 -18.05 -18.40
N ALA A 73 12.67 -17.32 -17.66
CA ALA A 73 11.23 -17.18 -17.89
C ALA A 73 10.95 -15.80 -18.48
N ARG A 74 9.95 -15.69 -19.35
CA ARG A 74 9.50 -14.40 -19.91
C ARG A 74 8.19 -14.02 -19.25
N VAL A 75 8.16 -12.87 -18.60
CA VAL A 75 6.98 -12.35 -17.88
C VAL A 75 6.59 -10.99 -18.44
N ARG A 76 5.29 -10.72 -18.55
CA ARG A 76 4.81 -9.37 -18.88
C ARG A 76 4.89 -8.49 -17.64
N ARG A 77 5.36 -7.25 -17.78
CA ARG A 77 5.40 -6.22 -16.72
C ARG A 77 4.84 -4.92 -17.27
N PHE A 78 4.21 -4.12 -16.44
CA PHE A 78 3.81 -2.76 -16.82
C PHE A 78 5.04 -1.86 -16.72
N VAL A 79 5.73 -1.66 -17.84
CA VAL A 79 7.02 -0.97 -17.88
C VAL A 79 6.84 0.39 -18.51
N ASN A 80 7.38 1.43 -17.87
CA ASN A 80 7.29 2.79 -18.40
C ASN A 80 7.93 2.82 -19.80
N ARG A 81 7.16 3.27 -20.79
CA ARG A 81 7.63 3.36 -22.18
C ARG A 81 8.75 4.38 -22.39
N PHE A 82 8.88 5.35 -21.49
CA PHE A 82 9.90 6.40 -21.51
C PHE A 82 11.11 6.07 -20.63
N ASN A 83 10.99 5.08 -19.72
CA ASN A 83 12.08 4.63 -18.87
C ASN A 83 11.95 3.14 -18.53
N ASN A 84 12.74 2.30 -19.17
CA ASN A 84 12.67 0.83 -18.98
C ASN A 84 13.15 0.34 -17.61
N ARG A 85 13.57 1.23 -16.70
CA ARG A 85 13.89 0.93 -15.30
C ARG A 85 12.79 1.32 -14.33
N GLU A 86 11.60 1.64 -14.83
CA GLU A 86 10.43 1.95 -14.01
C GLU A 86 9.27 0.98 -14.26
N ILE A 87 8.64 0.54 -13.17
CA ILE A 87 7.51 -0.41 -13.17
C ILE A 87 6.29 0.19 -12.49
N LEU A 88 5.10 -0.11 -13.03
CA LEU A 88 3.82 0.22 -12.42
C LEU A 88 3.28 -0.92 -11.56
N LEU A 89 2.85 -0.60 -10.35
CA LEU A 89 1.99 -1.43 -9.52
C LEU A 89 0.64 -0.71 -9.36
N ALA A 90 -0.42 -1.29 -9.90
CA ALA A 90 -1.78 -0.85 -9.60
C ALA A 90 -2.22 -1.46 -8.28
N VAL A 91 -2.76 -0.66 -7.37
CA VAL A 91 -3.16 -1.11 -6.03
C VAL A 91 -4.54 -0.61 -5.70
N ASP A 92 -5.31 -1.43 -5.00
CA ASP A 92 -6.55 -0.99 -4.40
C ASP A 92 -6.90 -1.75 -3.11
N GLY A 93 -7.78 -1.15 -2.32
CA GLY A 93 -8.34 -1.74 -1.12
C GLY A 93 -9.80 -1.33 -0.97
N SER A 94 -10.61 -2.23 -0.44
CA SER A 94 -12.03 -2.01 -0.19
C SER A 94 -12.38 -2.52 1.19
N CYS A 95 -13.32 -1.86 1.87
CA CYS A 95 -13.83 -2.35 3.14
C CYS A 95 -15.35 -2.35 3.14
N VAL A 96 -15.94 -3.50 3.41
CA VAL A 96 -17.38 -3.65 3.57
C VAL A 96 -17.76 -3.22 4.99
N ASN A 97 -18.90 -2.54 5.11
CA ASN A 97 -19.49 -2.14 6.38
C ASN A 97 -18.59 -1.23 7.24
N ASN A 98 -18.00 -0.19 6.63
CA ASN A 98 -17.16 0.78 7.33
C ASN A 98 -17.74 2.20 7.21
N GLY A 99 -17.22 3.14 8.01
CA GLY A 99 -17.64 4.55 7.96
C GLY A 99 -18.85 4.87 8.83
N ARG A 100 -19.39 6.09 8.66
CA ARG A 100 -20.42 6.66 9.54
C ARG A 100 -21.75 5.90 9.49
N HIS A 101 -22.05 5.30 8.34
CA HIS A 101 -23.31 4.62 8.04
C HIS A 101 -23.23 3.09 8.18
N ALA A 102 -22.13 2.57 8.73
CA ALA A 102 -21.96 1.14 8.96
C ALA A 102 -23.06 0.57 9.88
N ASP A 103 -23.54 -0.62 9.53
CA ASP A 103 -24.35 -1.45 10.42
C ASP A 103 -23.52 -1.83 11.65
N LYS A 104 -24.01 -1.46 12.82
CA LYS A 104 -23.34 -1.69 14.11
C LYS A 104 -23.35 -3.16 14.54
N LEU A 105 -24.16 -4.00 13.91
CA LEU A 105 -24.27 -5.42 14.21
C LEU A 105 -23.33 -6.29 13.37
N THR A 106 -22.75 -5.73 12.32
CA THR A 106 -21.87 -6.42 11.40
C THR A 106 -20.45 -5.90 11.58
N GLU A 107 -19.44 -6.77 11.59
CA GLU A 107 -18.05 -6.32 11.65
C GLU A 107 -17.60 -5.77 10.30
N PRO A 108 -16.81 -4.67 10.26
CA PRO A 108 -16.20 -4.21 9.02
C PRO A 108 -15.23 -5.26 8.49
N VAL A 109 -15.18 -5.44 7.17
CA VAL A 109 -14.30 -6.45 6.56
C VAL A 109 -13.55 -5.86 5.38
N GLY A 110 -12.22 -5.84 5.46
CA GLY A 110 -11.34 -5.31 4.41
C GLY A 110 -10.87 -6.38 3.41
N GLY A 111 -10.60 -5.94 2.18
CA GLY A 111 -9.92 -6.70 1.14
C GLY A 111 -8.88 -5.81 0.45
N CYS A 112 -7.76 -6.40 0.08
CA CYS A 112 -6.62 -5.73 -0.54
C CYS A 112 -6.32 -6.39 -1.88
N ALA A 113 -5.88 -5.62 -2.88
CA ALA A 113 -5.42 -6.17 -4.14
C ALA A 113 -4.33 -5.31 -4.79
N PHE A 114 -3.49 -5.95 -5.58
CA PHE A 114 -2.54 -5.27 -6.44
C PHE A 114 -2.23 -6.08 -7.71
N MET A 115 -1.74 -5.38 -8.73
CA MET A 115 -1.33 -5.95 -10.00
C MET A 115 -0.03 -5.28 -10.49
N PHE A 116 0.90 -6.09 -10.97
CA PHE A 116 2.23 -5.64 -11.42
C PHE A 116 2.64 -6.25 -12.78
N ARG A 117 1.74 -7.04 -13.35
CA ARG A 117 1.90 -7.71 -14.64
C ARG A 117 0.55 -7.88 -15.31
N ALA A 118 0.58 -8.05 -16.63
CA ALA A 118 -0.58 -8.45 -17.40
C ALA A 118 -0.54 -9.95 -17.68
N ALA A 119 -1.71 -10.59 -17.69
CA ALA A 119 -1.84 -11.97 -18.11
C ALA A 119 -1.24 -12.16 -19.53
N ILE A 120 -0.57 -13.28 -19.74
CA ILE A 120 -0.18 -13.70 -21.09
C ILE A 120 -1.45 -14.23 -21.75
N SER A 121 -2.18 -13.37 -22.45
CA SER A 121 -3.15 -13.84 -23.44
C SER A 121 -2.39 -14.74 -24.42
N SER A 122 -2.63 -16.04 -24.36
CA SER A 122 -2.15 -16.96 -25.39
C SER A 122 -2.67 -16.44 -26.73
N PRO A 123 -1.82 -16.19 -27.73
CA PRO A 123 -2.30 -15.78 -29.03
C PRO A 123 -3.09 -16.95 -29.64
N SER A 124 -4.39 -16.73 -29.86
CA SER A 124 -5.34 -17.56 -30.59
C SER A 124 -5.58 -19.00 -30.12
N SER A 125 -6.74 -19.24 -29.53
CA SER A 125 -7.74 -20.12 -30.16
C SER A 125 -9.13 -19.87 -29.58
N SER A 126 -10.06 -19.50 -30.47
CA SER A 126 -11.52 -19.67 -30.43
C SER A 126 -12.28 -19.63 -29.09
N ARG A 127 -13.21 -18.66 -29.01
CA ARG A 127 -14.49 -18.66 -28.25
C ARG A 127 -14.67 -19.75 -27.18
N PRO A 128 -14.94 -19.39 -25.90
CA PRO A 128 -15.38 -20.39 -24.93
C PRO A 128 -16.81 -20.81 -25.29
N SER A 129 -16.95 -21.97 -25.92
CA SER A 129 -18.23 -22.70 -25.91
C SER A 129 -18.49 -23.20 -24.50
N ARG A 130 -19.63 -22.78 -23.95
CA ARG A 130 -20.22 -23.27 -22.70
C ARG A 130 -20.40 -24.79 -22.76
N THR A 131 -19.48 -25.55 -22.21
CA THR A 131 -19.75 -26.87 -21.62
C THR A 131 -18.72 -27.12 -20.53
N SER A 132 -19.16 -27.07 -19.28
CA SER A 132 -18.51 -27.75 -18.17
C SER A 132 -18.31 -29.22 -18.52
N THR A 133 -17.19 -29.82 -18.13
CA THR A 133 -17.06 -31.13 -17.43
C THR A 133 -15.60 -31.57 -17.46
N THR A 134 -15.11 -31.90 -16.27
CA THR A 134 -13.90 -32.66 -15.88
C THR A 134 -13.23 -33.50 -16.96
N LEU A 135 -11.89 -33.42 -17.06
CA LEU A 135 -10.96 -34.56 -16.92
C LEU A 135 -9.49 -34.09 -17.06
N SER A 136 -8.71 -34.52 -16.07
CA SER A 136 -7.27 -34.37 -15.88
C SER A 136 -6.42 -34.76 -17.10
N ASN A 137 -5.43 -33.92 -17.42
CA ASN A 137 -4.30 -34.31 -18.28
C ASN A 137 -2.97 -34.02 -17.53
N PRO A 138 -2.20 -35.04 -17.10
CA PRO A 138 -1.08 -34.87 -16.16
C PRO A 138 0.28 -34.53 -16.81
N ALA A 139 0.34 -34.23 -18.12
CA ALA A 139 1.60 -34.16 -18.88
C ALA A 139 2.10 -32.74 -19.22
N MET A 140 1.61 -31.69 -18.58
CA MET A 140 2.15 -30.33 -18.75
C MET A 140 2.37 -29.71 -17.37
N ARG A 141 3.50 -30.03 -16.74
CA ARG A 141 4.04 -29.26 -15.62
C ARG A 141 4.43 -27.88 -16.14
N ARG A 142 3.43 -27.01 -16.34
CA ARG A 142 3.58 -25.59 -16.64
C ARG A 142 4.23 -24.94 -15.41
N ASN A 143 5.18 -24.05 -15.66
CA ASN A 143 5.94 -23.37 -14.62
C ASN A 143 4.99 -22.70 -13.62
N HIS A 144 5.24 -22.86 -12.32
CA HIS A 144 4.41 -22.27 -11.23
C HIS A 144 4.22 -20.74 -11.35
N ALA A 145 5.09 -20.04 -12.07
CA ALA A 145 4.99 -18.60 -12.31
C ALA A 145 3.84 -18.17 -13.25
N ASP A 146 3.28 -19.10 -14.05
CA ASP A 146 2.23 -18.79 -15.03
C ASP A 146 0.80 -18.90 -14.46
N ASN A 147 0.63 -19.46 -13.26
CA ASN A 147 -0.68 -19.72 -12.64
C ASN A 147 -1.07 -18.77 -11.50
N ILE A 148 -0.28 -17.74 -11.20
CA ILE A 148 -0.73 -16.71 -10.25
C ILE A 148 -1.90 -15.96 -10.92
N PRO A 149 -3.07 -15.77 -10.29
CA PRO A 149 -4.10 -14.90 -10.82
C PRO A 149 -3.66 -13.44 -10.69
N ASP A 150 -3.92 -12.66 -11.73
CA ASP A 150 -3.84 -11.20 -11.69
C ASP A 150 -5.27 -10.65 -11.66
N PRO A 151 -5.62 -9.70 -10.79
CA PRO A 151 -4.81 -9.17 -9.67
C PRO A 151 -4.53 -10.20 -8.57
N ILE A 152 -3.44 -9.98 -7.82
CA ILE A 152 -3.23 -10.66 -6.53
C ILE A 152 -4.14 -9.98 -5.51
N ALA A 153 -4.98 -10.76 -4.84
CA ALA A 153 -5.92 -10.25 -3.85
C ALA A 153 -5.89 -11.09 -2.57
N PHE A 154 -6.10 -10.43 -1.44
CA PHE A 154 -6.03 -11.06 -0.12
C PHE A 154 -6.90 -10.32 0.89
N ARG A 155 -7.25 -11.02 1.97
CA ARG A 155 -8.00 -10.45 3.09
C ARG A 155 -7.16 -9.40 3.80
N TYR A 156 -7.75 -8.26 4.16
CA TYR A 156 -7.09 -7.37 5.11
C TYR A 156 -6.97 -8.09 6.45
N GLU A 157 -5.73 -8.43 6.83
CA GLU A 157 -5.43 -9.15 8.06
C GLU A 157 -5.80 -8.28 9.27
N THR A 158 -6.79 -8.73 10.04
CA THR A 158 -6.88 -8.41 11.47
C THR A 158 -6.13 -9.54 12.18
N SER A 159 -4.98 -9.27 12.79
CA SER A 159 -4.17 -10.31 13.45
C SER A 159 -5.06 -11.19 14.35
N PRO A 160 -5.20 -12.51 14.10
CA PRO A 160 -5.99 -13.38 14.96
C PRO A 160 -5.33 -13.56 16.34
N GLU A 161 -4.01 -13.34 16.42
CA GLU A 161 -3.23 -13.33 17.67
C GLU A 161 -3.24 -11.95 18.36
N SER A 162 -3.89 -10.95 17.77
CA SER A 162 -4.39 -9.82 18.55
C SER A 162 -5.52 -10.33 19.45
N THR A 163 -5.10 -10.96 20.55
CA THR A 163 -5.89 -11.23 21.77
C THR A 163 -6.55 -9.97 22.31
N HIS A 164 -6.18 -8.82 21.77
CA HIS A 164 -6.97 -7.62 21.76
C HIS A 164 -8.05 -7.65 20.67
N LYS A 165 -9.32 -7.70 21.12
CA LYS A 165 -10.45 -6.98 20.49
C LYS A 165 -10.19 -5.46 20.28
N ASN A 166 -8.94 -5.00 20.26
CA ASN A 166 -8.47 -3.61 20.24
C ASN A 166 -7.46 -3.33 19.10
N GLY A 167 -7.33 -4.21 18.10
CA GLY A 167 -6.68 -3.81 16.84
C GLY A 167 -7.51 -2.72 16.15
N PRO A 168 -6.90 -1.79 15.36
CA PRO A 168 -7.69 -0.78 14.66
C PRO A 168 -8.64 -1.45 13.67
N GLU A 169 -9.93 -1.10 13.74
CA GLU A 169 -10.96 -1.63 12.84
C GLU A 169 -10.57 -1.45 11.37
N PRO A 170 -10.82 -2.44 10.50
CA PRO A 170 -10.62 -2.28 9.07
C PRO A 170 -11.49 -1.12 8.54
N THR A 171 -10.88 -0.32 7.67
CA THR A 171 -11.54 0.77 6.94
C THR A 171 -11.00 0.77 5.50
N SER A 172 -11.68 1.44 4.57
CA SER A 172 -11.20 1.52 3.17
C SER A 172 -9.80 2.17 3.10
N ASN A 173 -9.51 3.17 3.93
CA ASN A 173 -8.19 3.78 4.05
C ASN A 173 -7.11 2.78 4.52
N ARG A 174 -7.41 1.96 5.53
CA ARG A 174 -6.48 0.93 6.02
C ARG A 174 -6.25 -0.17 4.99
N ALA A 175 -7.31 -0.61 4.30
CA ALA A 175 -7.21 -1.61 3.25
C ALA A 175 -6.31 -1.13 2.10
N LYS A 176 -6.51 0.11 1.62
CA LYS A 176 -5.66 0.69 0.56
C LYS A 176 -4.20 0.86 1.00
N LEU A 177 -3.95 1.33 2.23
CA LEU A 177 -2.59 1.41 2.78
C LEU A 177 -1.93 0.03 2.87
N ARG A 178 -2.65 -0.99 3.34
CA ARG A 178 -2.14 -2.37 3.43
C ARG A 178 -1.87 -2.98 2.06
N ALA A 179 -2.68 -2.65 1.06
CA ALA A 179 -2.46 -3.06 -0.34
C ALA A 179 -1.17 -2.46 -0.91
N VAL A 180 -0.88 -1.18 -0.64
CA VAL A 180 0.39 -0.54 -1.03
C VAL A 180 1.57 -1.26 -0.38
N ILE A 181 1.50 -1.49 0.94
CA ILE A 181 2.57 -2.16 1.69
C ILE A 181 2.80 -3.58 1.14
N ALA A 182 1.73 -4.35 0.92
CA ALA A 182 1.81 -5.68 0.32
C ALA A 182 2.50 -5.64 -1.04
N ALA A 183 2.11 -4.71 -1.91
CA ALA A 183 2.70 -4.59 -3.24
C ALA A 183 4.20 -4.28 -3.20
N LEU A 184 4.63 -3.44 -2.25
CA LEU A 184 6.06 -3.11 -2.05
C LEU A 184 6.86 -4.22 -1.37
N GLU A 185 6.23 -5.01 -0.51
CA GLU A 185 6.84 -6.18 0.16
C GLU A 185 6.86 -7.41 -0.74
N PHE A 186 5.98 -7.48 -1.74
CA PHE A 186 5.81 -8.64 -2.59
C PHE A 186 7.11 -9.10 -3.26
N ARG A 187 7.97 -8.15 -3.67
CA ARG A 187 9.27 -8.42 -4.30
C ARG A 187 10.34 -7.44 -3.85
N PRO A 188 11.63 -7.83 -3.84
CA PRO A 188 12.75 -6.91 -3.68
C PRO A 188 12.99 -6.15 -4.98
N TRP A 189 12.08 -5.23 -5.31
CA TRP A 189 11.98 -4.55 -6.61
C TRP A 189 13.32 -3.99 -7.13
N GLY A 190 14.14 -3.40 -6.25
CA GLY A 190 15.46 -2.85 -6.57
C GLY A 190 16.64 -3.82 -6.56
N GLN A 191 16.54 -4.91 -5.80
CA GLN A 191 17.71 -5.72 -5.44
C GLN A 191 17.72 -7.09 -6.14
N THR A 192 16.76 -7.36 -7.03
CA THR A 192 16.86 -8.54 -7.88
C THR A 192 17.96 -8.33 -8.91
N GLN A 193 18.92 -9.27 -8.99
CA GLN A 193 19.94 -9.33 -10.06
C GLN A 193 19.34 -9.39 -11.49
N ARG A 194 18.01 -9.46 -11.61
CA ARG A 194 17.29 -9.94 -12.80
C ARG A 194 16.20 -8.97 -13.29
N GLU A 195 15.56 -8.20 -12.41
CA GLU A 195 14.64 -7.11 -12.82
C GLU A 195 15.22 -5.72 -12.53
N ASN A 196 15.93 -5.52 -11.41
CA ASN A 196 16.67 -4.30 -11.02
C ASN A 196 15.94 -2.99 -11.42
N TRP A 197 14.74 -2.80 -10.87
CA TRP A 197 13.94 -1.59 -11.07
C TRP A 197 14.55 -0.44 -10.28
N HIS A 198 14.75 0.71 -10.93
CA HIS A 198 15.23 1.93 -10.25
C HIS A 198 14.08 2.69 -9.59
N ARG A 199 12.84 2.46 -10.04
CA ARG A 199 11.66 3.11 -9.47
C ARG A 199 10.41 2.26 -9.62
N VAL A 200 9.63 2.21 -8.56
CA VAL A 200 8.29 1.62 -8.50
C VAL A 200 7.26 2.74 -8.46
N ILE A 201 6.29 2.71 -9.37
CA ILE A 201 5.18 3.66 -9.44
C ILE A 201 3.93 2.98 -8.89
N ILE A 202 3.39 3.51 -7.80
CA ILE A 202 2.16 3.07 -7.19
C ILE A 202 1.00 3.86 -7.79
N LEU A 203 0.15 3.18 -8.57
CA LEU A 203 -1.07 3.73 -9.14
C LEU A 203 -2.24 3.50 -8.19
N THR A 204 -2.88 4.58 -7.74
CA THR A 204 -4.05 4.53 -6.86
C THR A 204 -4.95 5.75 -7.07
N ASP A 205 -6.22 5.65 -6.69
CA ASP A 205 -7.20 6.72 -6.77
C ASP A 205 -7.42 7.45 -5.44
N LEU A 206 -6.65 7.10 -4.39
CA LEU A 206 -6.85 7.66 -3.06
C LEU A 206 -5.82 8.74 -2.72
N GLU A 207 -6.27 10.00 -2.73
CA GLU A 207 -5.47 11.16 -2.32
C GLU A 207 -4.85 10.99 -0.94
N TYR A 208 -5.58 10.39 0.01
CA TYR A 208 -5.08 10.15 1.36
C TYR A 208 -3.78 9.36 1.38
N VAL A 209 -3.65 8.36 0.50
CA VAL A 209 -2.42 7.56 0.34
C VAL A 209 -1.33 8.38 -0.36
N VAL A 210 -1.66 9.01 -1.48
CA VAL A 210 -0.68 9.74 -2.30
C VAL A 210 -0.09 10.92 -1.54
N PHE A 211 -0.92 11.81 -1.01
CA PHE A 211 -0.46 13.00 -0.29
C PHE A 211 0.05 12.66 1.11
N GLY A 212 -0.47 11.63 1.75
CA GLY A 212 0.09 11.15 3.01
C GLY A 212 1.54 10.71 2.84
N ALA A 213 1.84 9.88 1.84
CA ALA A 213 3.19 9.35 1.57
C ALA A 213 4.18 10.41 1.04
N THR A 214 3.68 11.45 0.38
CA THR A 214 4.54 12.42 -0.34
C THR A 214 4.60 13.81 0.31
N ARG A 215 3.65 14.16 1.20
CA ARG A 215 3.52 15.54 1.74
C ARG A 215 3.26 15.60 3.24
N TRP A 216 2.33 14.81 3.77
CA TRP A 216 1.81 15.02 5.12
C TRP A 216 2.61 14.30 6.21
N LEU A 217 3.23 13.16 5.89
CA LEU A 217 3.95 12.32 6.85
C LEU A 217 5.02 13.08 7.66
N PRO A 218 5.88 13.94 7.09
CA PRO A 218 6.86 14.71 7.88
C PRO A 218 6.21 15.55 8.96
N GLN A 219 5.08 16.20 8.63
CA GLN A 219 4.34 17.04 9.56
C GLN A 219 3.66 16.21 10.65
N TRP A 220 3.14 15.02 10.31
CA TRP A 220 2.56 14.11 11.28
C TRP A 220 3.61 13.62 12.28
N VAL A 221 4.78 13.18 11.80
CA VAL A 221 5.88 12.72 12.65
C VAL A 221 6.44 13.86 13.50
N ALA A 222 6.67 15.04 12.93
CA ALA A 222 7.14 16.21 13.68
C ALA A 222 6.17 16.65 14.80
N ARG A 223 4.88 16.34 14.66
CA ARG A 223 3.84 16.61 15.68
C ARG A 223 3.57 15.42 16.59
N HIS A 224 4.41 14.38 16.55
CA HIS A 224 4.20 13.14 17.29
C HIS A 224 2.80 12.56 17.07
N TRP A 225 2.33 12.59 15.82
CA TRP A 225 1.02 12.08 15.40
C TRP A 225 -0.19 12.83 15.99
N ARG A 226 0.00 14.03 16.55
CA ARG A 226 -1.07 14.82 17.17
C ARG A 226 -1.67 15.83 16.20
N LYS A 227 -2.99 15.87 16.12
CA LYS A 227 -3.73 16.92 15.40
C LYS A 227 -3.60 18.28 16.11
N PRO A 228 -3.60 19.39 15.35
CA PRO A 228 -3.75 20.74 15.88
C PRO A 228 -4.94 20.89 16.83
N ARG A 229 -4.86 21.85 17.76
CA ARG A 229 -5.91 22.06 18.77
C ARG A 229 -7.28 22.39 18.17
N ASN A 230 -7.29 23.14 17.08
CA ASN A 230 -8.50 23.49 16.33
C ASN A 230 -9.08 22.35 15.49
N ASN A 231 -8.40 21.20 15.39
CA ASN A 231 -8.81 20.06 14.55
C ASN A 231 -8.94 18.75 15.37
N ARG A 232 -9.22 18.85 16.68
CA ARG A 232 -9.26 17.71 17.62
C ARG A 232 -10.59 16.94 17.65
N GLY A 233 -11.62 17.40 16.95
CA GLY A 233 -13.01 16.92 17.14
C GLY A 233 -13.73 16.41 15.90
N SER A 234 -13.10 16.40 14.73
CA SER A 234 -13.78 16.23 13.43
C SER A 234 -13.80 14.79 12.91
N GLY A 235 -13.30 13.79 13.66
CA GLY A 235 -13.30 12.41 13.16
C GLY A 235 -12.90 11.35 14.20
N PRO A 236 -13.02 10.06 13.84
CA PRO A 236 -12.91 8.92 14.78
C PRO A 236 -11.57 8.82 15.51
N GLY A 237 -10.49 9.38 14.95
CA GLY A 237 -9.17 9.44 15.61
C GLY A 237 -9.01 10.52 16.69
N GLY A 238 -10.05 11.34 16.93
CA GLY A 238 -10.03 12.44 17.89
C GLY A 238 -8.82 13.35 17.72
N ARG A 239 -7.95 13.39 18.73
CA ARG A 239 -6.73 14.23 18.78
C ARG A 239 -5.51 13.67 18.02
N TRP A 240 -5.60 12.48 17.43
CA TRP A 240 -4.50 11.78 16.76
C TRP A 240 -4.78 11.60 15.27
N TYR A 241 -3.74 11.65 14.44
CA TYR A 241 -3.85 11.19 13.05
C TYR A 241 -4.02 9.67 13.04
N GLY A 242 -4.90 9.17 12.17
CA GLY A 242 -5.19 7.74 12.05
C GLY A 242 -4.10 6.96 11.34
N ASN A 243 -4.21 5.63 11.38
CA ASN A 243 -3.41 4.68 10.57
C ASN A 243 -1.89 4.79 10.77
N ARG A 244 -1.45 5.26 11.94
CA ARG A 244 -0.05 5.46 12.29
C ARG A 244 0.81 4.20 12.04
N ASP A 245 0.30 3.05 12.46
CA ASP A 245 0.96 1.76 12.31
C ASP A 245 1.27 1.42 10.84
N LEU A 246 0.29 1.60 9.96
CA LEU A 246 0.46 1.37 8.52
C LEU A 246 1.35 2.43 7.87
N TRP A 247 1.26 3.69 8.30
CA TRP A 247 2.14 4.73 7.78
C TRP A 247 3.60 4.53 8.18
N GLU A 248 3.87 4.13 9.42
CA GLU A 248 5.22 3.78 9.87
C GLU A 248 5.75 2.55 9.12
N ALA A 249 4.91 1.56 8.84
CA ALA A 249 5.28 0.42 8.01
C ALA A 249 5.58 0.81 6.55
N LEU A 250 4.73 1.63 5.94
CA LEU A 250 4.95 2.15 4.58
C LEU A 250 6.24 2.98 4.49
N GLN A 251 6.48 3.86 5.47
CA GLN A 251 7.69 4.68 5.52
C GLN A 251 8.95 3.81 5.55
N ARG A 252 8.99 2.84 6.47
CA ARG A 252 10.11 1.90 6.58
C ARG A 252 10.36 1.20 5.24
N ARG A 253 9.30 0.74 4.58
CA ARG A 253 9.44 0.03 3.31
C ARG A 253 9.94 0.93 2.17
N VAL A 254 9.51 2.18 2.13
CA VAL A 254 10.02 3.18 1.17
C VAL A 254 11.50 3.47 1.41
N GLU A 255 11.92 3.62 2.66
CA GLU A 255 13.32 3.82 3.06
C GLU A 255 14.20 2.62 2.65
N GLU A 256 13.78 1.40 2.98
CA GLU A 256 14.48 0.15 2.61
C GLU A 256 14.67 0.01 1.09
N LEU A 257 13.62 0.25 0.31
CA LEU A 257 13.71 0.17 -1.15
C LEU A 257 14.69 1.21 -1.70
N ARG A 258 14.67 2.43 -1.14
CA ARG A 258 15.58 3.51 -1.57
C ARG A 258 17.03 3.21 -1.22
N GLU A 259 17.30 2.67 -0.02
CA GLU A 259 18.62 2.17 0.35
C GLU A 259 19.10 1.06 -0.59
N GLY A 260 18.15 0.26 -1.09
CA GLY A 260 18.37 -0.72 -2.16
C GLY A 260 18.49 -0.16 -3.58
N GLY A 261 18.51 1.16 -3.77
CA GLY A 261 18.61 1.80 -5.08
C GLY A 261 17.30 1.86 -5.89
N CYS A 262 16.15 1.67 -5.24
CA CYS A 262 14.84 1.69 -5.86
C CYS A 262 13.92 2.72 -5.20
N GLU A 263 13.55 3.75 -5.96
CA GLU A 263 12.65 4.80 -5.48
C GLU A 263 11.19 4.34 -5.52
N VAL A 264 10.36 4.90 -4.65
CA VAL A 264 8.90 4.74 -4.70
C VAL A 264 8.28 6.08 -5.09
N SER A 265 7.43 6.06 -6.12
CA SER A 265 6.65 7.21 -6.56
C SER A 265 5.16 6.88 -6.56
N PHE A 266 4.31 7.85 -6.26
CA PHE A 266 2.86 7.70 -6.30
C PHE A 266 2.26 8.43 -7.50
N TRP A 267 1.39 7.74 -8.24
CA TRP A 267 0.60 8.29 -9.33
C TRP A 267 -0.88 8.30 -8.94
N LEU A 268 -1.41 9.49 -8.67
CA LEU A 268 -2.83 9.71 -8.42
C LEU A 268 -3.59 9.70 -9.75
N VAL A 269 -4.53 8.77 -9.91
CA VAL A 269 -5.49 8.80 -11.01
C VAL A 269 -6.78 9.47 -10.56
N GLY A 270 -7.23 10.44 -11.35
CA GLY A 270 -8.50 11.12 -11.11
C GLY A 270 -9.69 10.18 -11.25
N ARG A 271 -10.73 10.40 -10.44
CA ARG A 271 -12.05 9.77 -10.64
C ARG A 271 -12.69 10.41 -11.87
N GLY A 272 -12.37 9.88 -13.05
CA GLY A 272 -12.72 10.46 -14.35
C GLY A 272 -11.71 11.54 -14.76
N GLY A 273 -11.10 11.38 -15.94
CA GLY A 273 -10.07 12.28 -16.45
C GLY A 273 -10.47 13.75 -16.36
N GLY A 274 -9.85 14.48 -15.44
CA GLY A 274 -10.16 15.87 -15.18
C GLY A 274 -9.45 16.35 -13.92
N VAL A 275 -8.47 17.23 -14.11
CA VAL A 275 -7.79 17.95 -13.03
C VAL A 275 -8.83 18.71 -12.21
N GLY A 276 -9.04 18.31 -10.96
CA GLY A 276 -10.00 18.94 -10.07
C GLY A 276 -9.74 18.54 -8.62
N LEU A 277 -8.81 19.25 -7.98
CA LEU A 277 -8.58 19.15 -6.54
C LEU A 277 -9.85 19.55 -5.78
N ARG A 278 -10.51 18.59 -5.16
CA ARG A 278 -11.41 18.84 -4.02
C ARG A 278 -11.13 17.80 -2.95
N GLY A 279 -10.28 18.21 -2.01
CA GLY A 279 -10.22 17.59 -0.70
C GLY A 279 -11.55 17.78 0.02
N GLY A 280 -12.11 16.68 0.50
CA GLY A 280 -13.31 16.64 1.32
C GLY A 280 -13.36 15.27 2.01
N ASP A 281 -13.32 15.29 3.33
CA ASP A 281 -13.38 14.15 4.24
C ASP A 281 -14.79 13.50 4.23
N ASP A 282 -15.22 12.94 3.10
CA ASP A 282 -16.50 12.22 3.02
C ASP A 282 -16.25 10.73 2.71
N ASP A 283 -16.31 9.93 3.78
CA ASP A 283 -16.30 8.46 3.82
C ASP A 283 -17.57 7.83 3.19
N ASP A 284 -18.10 8.41 2.11
CA ASP A 284 -19.28 7.91 1.40
C ASP A 284 -18.84 7.15 0.14
N GLU A 285 -18.56 5.85 0.31
CA GLU A 285 -18.29 4.90 -0.79
C GLU A 285 -19.57 4.46 -1.54
N ASP A 286 -20.68 5.20 -1.43
CA ASP A 286 -21.98 4.84 -2.05
C ASP A 286 -22.25 5.54 -3.41
N GLY A 287 -21.25 6.21 -3.99
CA GLY A 287 -21.40 7.00 -5.22
C GLY A 287 -20.60 6.53 -6.42
N TRP A 288 -20.51 5.23 -6.69
CA TRP A 288 -20.15 4.75 -8.02
C TRP A 288 -21.42 4.26 -8.71
N ASP A 289 -22.07 5.16 -9.46
CA ASP A 289 -23.05 4.80 -10.47
C ASP A 289 -22.41 3.80 -11.45
N GLU A 290 -22.84 2.54 -11.36
CA GLU A 290 -22.46 1.45 -12.27
C GLU A 290 -22.75 1.82 -13.75
N GLU A 291 -23.58 2.83 -13.99
CA GLU A 291 -24.08 3.24 -15.31
C GLU A 291 -23.26 4.31 -16.04
N ARG A 292 -22.23 4.92 -15.42
CA ARG A 292 -21.35 5.91 -16.12
C ARG A 292 -19.93 5.42 -16.39
N GLY A 293 -19.62 4.17 -16.04
CA GLY A 293 -18.46 3.47 -16.56
C GLY A 293 -18.69 3.18 -18.05
N GLY A 294 -18.00 3.91 -18.91
CA GLY A 294 -18.08 3.71 -20.35
C GLY A 294 -17.99 2.22 -20.72
N GLN A 295 -18.87 1.79 -21.62
CA GLN A 295 -18.91 0.46 -22.22
C GLN A 295 -17.49 -0.13 -22.41
N GLY A 296 -17.18 -1.21 -21.68
CA GLY A 296 -16.36 -2.31 -22.21
C GLY A 296 -14.84 -2.14 -22.30
N ARG A 297 -14.17 -1.44 -21.37
CA ARG A 297 -12.71 -1.57 -21.22
C ARG A 297 -12.32 -1.76 -19.75
N GLU A 298 -11.97 -2.99 -19.40
CA GLU A 298 -11.52 -3.38 -18.06
C GLU A 298 -10.08 -2.88 -17.84
N ASP A 299 -9.95 -1.61 -17.48
CA ASP A 299 -8.65 -0.96 -17.20
C ASP A 299 -7.99 -1.54 -15.94
N VAL A 300 -6.69 -1.29 -15.76
CA VAL A 300 -5.90 -1.89 -14.67
C VAL A 300 -6.43 -1.50 -13.29
N VAL A 301 -7.01 -0.30 -13.18
CA VAL A 301 -7.60 0.25 -11.95
C VAL A 301 -8.90 -0.47 -11.62
N GLY A 302 -9.77 -0.70 -12.61
CA GLY A 302 -11.02 -1.44 -12.46
C GLY A 302 -10.81 -2.89 -12.06
N GLN A 303 -9.76 -3.53 -12.59
CA GLN A 303 -9.41 -4.90 -12.21
C GLN A 303 -9.02 -5.00 -10.72
N VAL A 304 -8.09 -4.15 -10.25
CA VAL A 304 -7.68 -4.17 -8.83
C VAL A 304 -8.82 -3.79 -7.88
N LYS A 305 -9.71 -2.87 -8.28
CA LYS A 305 -10.95 -2.53 -7.53
C LYS A 305 -11.87 -3.72 -7.36
N THR A 306 -12.16 -4.41 -8.46
CA THR A 306 -13.03 -5.60 -8.46
C THR A 306 -12.42 -6.70 -7.58
N ALA A 307 -11.11 -6.92 -7.69
CA ALA A 307 -10.41 -7.93 -6.90
C ALA A 307 -10.39 -7.59 -5.40
N ALA A 308 -10.16 -6.33 -5.02
CA ALA A 308 -10.19 -5.91 -3.61
C ALA A 308 -11.59 -6.08 -2.99
N ARG A 309 -12.65 -5.72 -3.73
CA ARG A 309 -14.05 -5.94 -3.30
C ARG A 309 -14.38 -7.42 -3.16
N ARG A 310 -13.94 -8.24 -4.12
CA ARG A 310 -14.11 -9.70 -4.07
C ARG A 310 -13.41 -10.28 -2.84
N ALA A 311 -12.16 -9.89 -2.59
CA ALA A 311 -11.44 -10.30 -1.38
C ALA A 311 -12.16 -9.87 -0.10
N ALA A 312 -12.74 -8.66 -0.05
CA ALA A 312 -13.53 -8.19 1.09
C ALA A 312 -14.81 -9.01 1.31
N ARG A 313 -15.41 -9.57 0.26
CA ARG A 313 -16.65 -10.35 0.32
C ARG A 313 -16.45 -11.87 0.39
N ALA A 314 -15.25 -12.37 0.10
CA ALA A 314 -14.94 -13.80 0.11
C ALA A 314 -15.33 -14.48 1.44
N ARG A 315 -15.71 -15.75 1.41
CA ARG A 315 -16.07 -16.56 2.58
C ARG A 315 -15.67 -18.03 2.33
N GLY A 316 -15.50 -18.80 3.40
CA GLY A 316 -15.18 -20.24 3.31
C GLY A 316 -13.97 -20.53 2.42
N ASP A 317 -14.09 -21.55 1.57
CA ASP A 317 -13.05 -22.03 0.67
C ASP A 317 -12.40 -20.94 -0.19
N GLU A 318 -13.18 -19.96 -0.66
CA GLU A 318 -12.64 -18.85 -1.47
C GLU A 318 -11.65 -17.98 -0.67
N LEU A 319 -11.95 -17.76 0.61
CA LEU A 319 -11.06 -16.99 1.48
C LEU A 319 -9.77 -17.77 1.78
N GLU A 320 -9.88 -19.09 2.00
CA GLU A 320 -8.72 -19.96 2.20
C GLU A 320 -7.84 -20.00 0.95
N GLU A 321 -8.45 -20.09 -0.24
CA GLU A 321 -7.73 -20.05 -1.52
C GLU A 321 -6.96 -18.74 -1.70
N LEU A 322 -7.61 -17.58 -1.49
CA LEU A 322 -6.95 -16.27 -1.62
C LEU A 322 -5.80 -16.11 -0.61
N THR A 323 -6.00 -16.56 0.62
CA THR A 323 -5.00 -16.47 1.69
C THR A 323 -3.79 -17.36 1.37
N SER A 324 -4.05 -18.64 1.08
CA SER A 324 -3.03 -19.62 0.71
C SER A 324 -2.24 -19.18 -0.52
N LEU A 325 -2.93 -18.65 -1.53
CA LEU A 325 -2.30 -18.11 -2.71
C LEU A 325 -1.35 -16.97 -2.34
N TYR A 326 -1.83 -15.94 -1.64
CA TYR A 326 -1.02 -14.77 -1.25
C TYR A 326 0.21 -15.16 -0.42
N ASP A 327 0.03 -16.03 0.58
CA ASP A 327 1.13 -16.52 1.42
C ASP A 327 2.15 -17.34 0.62
N SER A 328 1.71 -18.09 -0.40
CA SER A 328 2.62 -18.86 -1.26
C SER A 328 3.48 -18.01 -2.20
N VAL A 329 3.07 -16.76 -2.46
CA VAL A 329 3.74 -15.87 -3.42
C VAL A 329 4.47 -14.70 -2.77
N ARG A 330 4.17 -14.39 -1.51
CA ARG A 330 4.89 -13.38 -0.72
C ARG A 330 6.27 -13.92 -0.33
N LEU A 331 7.29 -13.08 -0.41
CA LEU A 331 8.69 -13.45 -0.15
C LEU A 331 9.08 -13.42 1.33
#